data_AF-A0A7J8PM98-F1
#
_entry.id   AF-A0A7J8PM98-F1
#
_cell.length_a   1.000
_cell.length_b   1.000
_cell.length_c   1.000
_cell.angle_alpha   90.00
_cell.angle_beta   90.00
_cell.angle_gamma   90.00
#
_symmetry.space_group_name_H-M   'P 1'
#
loop_
_entity.id
_entity.type
_entity.pdbx_description
1 polymer ?
#
loop_
_entity_poly.entity_id
_entity_poly.type
_entity_poly.pdbx_seq_one_letter_code
_entity_poly.pdbx_strand_id
1 'polypeptide(L)'
;LEIDGDFLYFLADAAVIAFQYGNPDALCTPLVEAKKAGEDLVAVYAKYVKDFYVGTFGVSVETYNQNHLKNTAVNEGSSDRLWWFQVCTEVAYFQVAPSNDSVRSSKINTKYHLDLCKNVFGEGIYPEVDMTNIYYGGTKIAGSKIVFTNGSQDPWRHASKQTSSPDMPSYIITCHNCGHGTDMRGCPQSPLSIEGNAENCSAPDAVNKVRQKMIEHIDLWLSECKGTGRSS
;
A
#
# COMPACT_ATOMS: atom_id res chain seq x y z
N LEU A 1 -10.50 20.61 0.66
CA LEU A 1 -9.61 20.38 1.83
C LEU A 1 -9.24 21.76 2.38
N GLU A 2 -9.54 21.99 3.66
CA GLU A 2 -9.31 23.31 4.31
C GLU A 2 -7.94 23.39 5.01
N ILE A 3 -7.34 22.23 5.31
CA ILE A 3 -6.01 22.11 5.91
C ILE A 3 -5.00 21.87 4.79
N ASP A 4 -3.98 22.74 4.68
CA ASP A 4 -2.91 22.63 3.68
C ASP A 4 -2.23 21.25 3.69
N GLY A 5 -2.00 20.71 4.89
CA GLY A 5 -1.40 19.39 5.08
C GLY A 5 -2.21 18.27 4.43
N ASP A 6 -3.53 18.29 4.58
CA ASP A 6 -4.44 17.30 3.98
C ASP A 6 -4.32 17.35 2.45
N PHE A 7 -4.30 18.56 1.88
CA PHE A 7 -4.16 18.75 0.44
C PHE A 7 -2.81 18.26 -0.08
N LEU A 8 -1.73 18.58 0.63
CA LEU A 8 -0.38 18.13 0.26
C LEU A 8 -0.22 16.62 0.40
N TYR A 9 -0.89 16.00 1.38
CA TYR A 9 -0.88 14.55 1.56
C TYR A 9 -1.68 13.85 0.45
N PHE A 10 -2.87 14.37 0.13
CA PHE A 10 -3.70 13.93 -1.00
C PHE A 10 -2.92 13.94 -2.32
N LEU A 11 -2.21 15.04 -2.61
CA LEU A 11 -1.37 15.11 -3.81
C LEU A 11 -0.26 14.06 -3.76
N ALA A 12 0.49 13.95 -2.66
CA ALA A 12 1.59 12.99 -2.59
C ALA A 12 1.13 11.53 -2.81
N ASP A 13 -0.01 11.15 -2.24
CA ASP A 13 -0.55 9.80 -2.39
C ASP A 13 -1.13 9.55 -3.79
N ALA A 14 -1.60 10.59 -4.49
CA ALA A 14 -1.97 10.47 -5.91
C ALA A 14 -0.82 9.93 -6.77
N ALA A 15 0.42 10.40 -6.53
CA ALA A 15 1.59 9.88 -7.26
C ALA A 15 1.89 8.42 -6.90
N VAL A 16 1.85 8.07 -5.61
CA VAL A 16 2.20 6.72 -5.13
C VAL A 16 1.19 5.67 -5.60
N ILE A 17 -0.10 6.04 -5.70
CA ILE A 17 -1.19 5.13 -6.07
C ILE A 17 -1.03 4.57 -7.49
N ALA A 18 -0.46 5.33 -8.43
CA ALA A 18 -0.11 4.80 -9.75
C ALA A 18 0.82 3.58 -9.65
N PHE A 19 1.86 3.64 -8.82
CA PHE A 19 2.78 2.52 -8.64
C PHE A 19 2.16 1.39 -7.82
N GLN A 20 1.53 1.75 -6.70
CA GLN A 20 0.91 0.79 -5.78
C GLN A 20 -0.11 -0.09 -6.49
N TYR A 21 -0.84 0.42 -7.49
CA TYR A 21 -1.86 -0.36 -8.21
C TYR A 21 -1.52 -0.64 -9.68
N GLY A 22 -0.23 -0.64 -10.03
CA GLY A 22 0.24 -1.22 -11.30
C GLY A 22 -0.06 -0.37 -12.54
N ASN A 23 -0.16 0.94 -12.37
CA ASN A 23 -0.35 1.93 -13.44
C ASN A 23 0.76 3.01 -13.43
N PRO A 24 2.06 2.65 -13.37
CA PRO A 24 3.14 3.65 -13.30
C PRO A 24 3.16 4.59 -14.51
N ASP A 25 2.81 4.09 -15.69
CA ASP A 25 2.83 4.86 -16.93
C ASP A 25 1.73 5.91 -17.02
N ALA A 26 0.64 5.76 -16.26
CA ALA A 26 -0.40 6.78 -16.16
C ALA A 26 0.13 8.10 -15.57
N LEU A 27 1.14 8.01 -14.69
CA LEU A 27 1.82 9.15 -14.09
C LEU A 27 3.11 9.52 -14.84
N CYS A 28 3.98 8.55 -15.07
CA CYS A 28 5.34 8.79 -15.53
C CYS A 28 5.39 9.28 -16.98
N THR A 29 4.65 8.66 -17.89
CA THR A 29 4.74 8.97 -19.32
C THR A 29 4.37 10.43 -19.60
N PRO A 30 3.21 10.95 -19.15
CA PRO A 30 2.85 12.35 -19.38
C PRO A 30 3.86 13.34 -18.78
N LEU A 31 4.37 13.07 -17.57
CA LEU A 31 5.32 13.97 -16.90
C LEU A 31 6.69 13.98 -17.59
N VAL A 32 7.18 12.83 -18.05
CA VAL A 32 8.46 12.73 -18.76
C VAL A 32 8.38 13.42 -20.12
N GLU A 33 7.28 13.23 -20.86
CA GLU A 33 7.04 13.89 -22.14
C GLU A 33 6.94 15.40 -21.98
N ALA A 34 6.13 15.87 -21.03
CA ALA A 34 6.00 17.29 -20.71
C ALA A 34 7.34 17.92 -20.32
N LYS A 35 8.15 17.21 -19.52
CA LYS A 35 9.50 17.66 -19.14
C LYS A 35 10.41 17.82 -20.35
N LYS A 36 10.36 16.88 -21.31
CA LYS A 36 11.14 16.95 -22.55
C LYS A 36 10.67 18.07 -23.47
N ALA A 37 9.36 18.33 -23.51
CA ALA A 37 8.75 19.38 -24.31
C ALA A 37 8.86 20.77 -23.69
N GLY A 38 9.28 20.89 -22.42
CA GLY A 38 9.34 22.17 -21.70
C GLY A 38 7.96 22.69 -21.28
N GLU A 39 6.99 21.78 -21.11
CA GLU A 39 5.62 22.10 -20.71
C GLU A 39 5.50 22.29 -19.18
N ASP A 40 4.35 22.85 -18.75
CA ASP A 40 4.05 23.04 -17.34
C ASP A 40 3.74 21.70 -16.64
N LEU A 41 4.72 21.19 -15.90
CA LEU A 41 4.60 19.95 -15.13
C LEU A 41 3.51 20.01 -14.06
N VAL A 42 3.21 21.19 -13.50
CA VAL A 42 2.16 21.35 -12.49
C VAL A 42 0.79 21.16 -13.14
N ALA A 43 0.58 21.75 -14.32
CA ALA A 43 -0.66 21.57 -15.07
C ALA A 43 -0.86 20.09 -15.50
N VAL A 44 0.20 19.42 -15.95
CA VAL A 44 0.17 18.00 -16.34
C VAL A 44 -0.12 17.11 -15.13
N TYR A 45 0.52 17.37 -14.00
CA TYR A 45 0.27 16.63 -12.77
C TYR A 45 -1.15 16.86 -12.23
N ALA A 46 -1.63 18.10 -12.23
CA ALA A 46 -3.00 18.42 -11.82
C ALA A 46 -4.04 17.70 -12.71
N LYS A 47 -3.77 17.61 -14.02
CA LYS A 47 -4.58 16.82 -14.95
C LYS A 47 -4.56 15.34 -14.59
N TYR A 48 -3.39 14.76 -14.30
CA TYR A 48 -3.27 13.38 -13.83
C TYR A 48 -4.09 13.12 -12.55
N VAL A 49 -3.96 13.99 -11.54
CA VAL A 49 -4.71 13.88 -10.28
C VAL A 49 -6.21 13.90 -10.54
N LYS A 50 -6.69 14.83 -11.37
CA LYS A 50 -8.11 14.95 -11.71
C LYS A 50 -8.62 13.74 -12.50
N ASP A 51 -7.96 13.41 -13.61
CA ASP A 51 -8.50 12.48 -14.60
C ASP A 51 -8.25 11.01 -14.19
N PHE A 52 -7.08 10.71 -13.64
CA PHE A 52 -6.71 9.35 -13.23
C PHE A 52 -7.02 9.09 -11.75
N TYR A 53 -6.45 9.87 -10.83
CA TYR A 53 -6.53 9.55 -9.39
C TYR A 53 -7.95 9.68 -8.82
N VAL A 54 -8.61 10.80 -9.13
CA VAL A 54 -10.02 11.01 -8.74
C VAL A 54 -10.97 10.37 -9.75
N GLY A 55 -10.75 10.57 -11.04
CA GLY A 55 -11.69 10.13 -12.08
C GLY A 55 -11.72 8.62 -12.31
N THR A 56 -10.57 8.03 -12.66
CA THR A 56 -10.48 6.61 -13.04
C THR A 56 -10.35 5.69 -11.83
N PHE A 57 -9.45 6.01 -10.89
CA PHE A 57 -9.23 5.20 -9.70
C PHE A 57 -10.32 5.41 -8.64
N GLY A 58 -10.97 6.58 -8.63
CA GLY A 58 -12.14 6.82 -7.79
C GLY A 58 -11.84 7.19 -6.35
N VAL A 59 -10.65 7.75 -6.05
CA VAL A 59 -10.36 8.21 -4.67
C VAL A 59 -11.28 9.37 -4.29
N SER A 60 -11.89 9.25 -3.12
CA SER A 60 -12.61 10.35 -2.48
C SER A 60 -11.64 11.31 -1.80
N VAL A 61 -11.81 12.61 -2.01
CA VAL A 61 -11.08 13.64 -1.28
C VAL A 61 -11.40 13.59 0.22
N GLU A 62 -12.58 13.09 0.59
CA GLU A 62 -13.01 13.00 2.00
C GLU A 62 -12.14 12.04 2.83
N THR A 63 -11.47 11.07 2.20
CA THR A 63 -10.49 10.18 2.85
C THR A 63 -9.34 10.94 3.51
N TYR A 64 -9.02 12.13 3.00
CA TYR A 64 -7.96 13.01 3.51
C TYR A 64 -8.50 14.15 4.37
N ASN A 65 -9.81 14.37 4.38
CA ASN A 65 -10.43 15.49 5.07
C ASN A 65 -10.55 15.19 6.56
N GLN A 66 -9.71 15.81 7.39
CA GLN A 66 -9.75 15.57 8.83
C GLN A 66 -11.10 15.91 9.47
N ASN A 67 -11.84 16.89 8.94
CA ASN A 67 -13.18 17.21 9.44
C ASN A 67 -14.18 16.09 9.12
N HIS A 68 -14.02 15.40 7.99
CA HIS A 68 -14.80 14.21 7.66
C HIS A 68 -14.45 13.04 8.57
N LEU A 69 -13.15 12.80 8.81
CA LEU A 69 -12.66 11.71 9.65
C LEU A 69 -13.13 11.80 11.11
N LYS A 70 -13.53 12.99 11.59
CA LYS A 70 -14.14 13.17 12.93
C LYS A 70 -15.53 12.53 13.04
N ASN A 71 -16.21 12.27 11.93
CA ASN A 71 -17.55 11.69 11.95
C ASN A 71 -17.51 10.25 12.47
N THR A 72 -18.18 10.00 13.59
CA THR A 72 -18.24 8.68 14.24
C THR A 72 -19.40 7.81 13.76
N ALA A 73 -20.23 8.29 12.84
CA ALA A 73 -21.31 7.49 12.28
C ALA A 73 -20.76 6.32 11.45
N VAL A 74 -21.24 5.10 11.73
CA VAL A 74 -20.85 3.89 10.99
C VAL A 74 -21.70 3.80 9.72
N ASN A 75 -21.06 3.96 8.57
CA ASN A 75 -21.65 3.86 7.23
C ASN A 75 -20.59 3.39 6.22
N GLU A 76 -20.94 3.27 4.95
CA GLU A 76 -20.05 2.78 3.88
C GLU A 76 -18.73 3.60 3.76
N GLY A 77 -18.75 4.89 4.12
CA GLY A 77 -17.57 5.78 4.11
C GLY A 77 -16.73 5.76 5.39
N SER A 78 -17.11 4.98 6.41
CA SER A 78 -16.43 5.00 7.72
C SER A 78 -15.10 4.23 7.77
N SER A 79 -14.78 3.46 6.71
CA SER A 79 -13.57 2.62 6.63
C SER A 79 -12.27 3.41 6.83
N ASP A 80 -12.19 4.62 6.27
CA ASP A 80 -10.98 5.46 6.37
C ASP A 80 -10.72 5.92 7.80
N ARG A 81 -11.78 6.24 8.56
CA ARG A 81 -11.65 6.58 9.98
C ARG A 81 -11.15 5.39 10.78
N LEU A 82 -11.65 4.19 10.50
CA LEU A 82 -11.22 2.97 11.20
C LEU A 82 -9.75 2.65 10.91
N TRP A 83 -9.33 2.81 9.65
CA TRP A 83 -7.92 2.69 9.27
C TRP A 83 -7.04 3.72 9.99
N TRP A 84 -7.45 4.99 10.00
CA TRP A 84 -6.72 6.03 10.71
C TRP A 84 -6.63 5.78 12.21
N PHE A 85 -7.64 5.15 12.82
CA PHE A 85 -7.57 4.77 14.22
C PHE A 85 -6.40 3.81 14.47
N GLN A 86 -6.28 2.73 13.68
CA GLN A 86 -5.16 1.79 13.77
C GLN A 86 -3.81 2.47 13.52
N VAL A 87 -3.73 3.37 12.54
CA VAL A 87 -2.52 4.15 12.25
C VAL A 87 -2.14 5.04 13.45
N CYS A 88 -3.12 5.65 14.12
CA CYS A 88 -2.92 6.57 15.22
C CYS A 88 -2.72 5.90 16.59
N THR A 89 -3.02 4.60 16.74
CA THR A 89 -2.89 3.88 18.00
C THR A 89 -1.86 2.75 17.98
N GLU A 90 -1.62 2.12 16.83
CA GLU A 90 -0.86 0.86 16.77
C GLU A 90 0.34 0.95 15.83
N VAL A 91 0.11 1.23 14.53
CA VAL A 91 1.11 0.92 13.49
C VAL A 91 1.96 2.11 13.03
N ALA A 92 1.54 3.35 13.29
CA ALA A 92 2.22 4.58 12.87
C ALA A 92 2.76 4.53 11.42
N TYR A 93 1.98 4.01 10.47
CA TYR A 93 2.33 3.98 9.04
C TYR A 93 2.30 5.38 8.41
N PHE A 94 3.06 6.30 9.01
CA PHE A 94 3.21 7.69 8.60
C PHE A 94 4.15 7.75 7.40
N GLN A 95 3.60 8.17 6.26
CA GLN A 95 4.36 8.33 5.03
C GLN A 95 5.06 9.69 5.02
N VAL A 96 6.11 9.81 5.85
CA VAL A 96 6.89 11.03 5.98
C VAL A 96 7.69 11.32 4.70
N ALA A 97 7.76 12.60 4.33
CA ALA A 97 8.58 13.04 3.20
C ALA A 97 10.07 12.71 3.44
N PRO A 98 10.76 12.04 2.50
CA PRO A 98 12.21 11.86 2.57
C PRO A 98 12.95 13.20 2.51
N SER A 99 14.19 13.22 3.00
CA SER A 99 15.01 14.43 3.09
C SER A 99 15.41 15.03 1.73
N ASN A 100 15.52 14.19 0.69
CA ASN A 100 15.94 14.57 -0.66
C ASN A 100 15.04 13.92 -1.71
N ASP A 101 15.04 14.47 -2.92
CA ASP A 101 14.40 13.91 -4.13
C ASP A 101 12.93 13.47 -3.93
N SER A 102 12.19 14.24 -3.12
CA SER A 102 10.80 13.92 -2.79
C SER A 102 9.79 14.60 -3.70
N VAL A 103 8.80 13.83 -4.15
CA VAL A 103 7.53 14.35 -4.69
C VAL A 103 6.54 14.73 -3.57
N ARG A 104 6.81 14.33 -2.32
CA ARG A 104 5.99 14.63 -1.15
C ARG A 104 6.52 15.90 -0.47
N SER A 105 5.62 16.82 -0.14
CA SER A 105 6.00 18.06 0.54
C SER A 105 6.66 17.77 1.89
N SER A 106 7.73 18.51 2.23
CA SER A 106 8.39 18.44 3.55
C SER A 106 7.47 18.82 4.73
N LYS A 107 6.32 19.44 4.45
CA LYS A 107 5.26 19.66 5.43
C LYS A 107 4.58 18.36 5.88
N ILE A 108 4.62 17.30 5.07
CA ILE A 108 4.11 15.97 5.42
C ILE A 108 5.18 15.23 6.21
N ASN A 109 5.32 15.61 7.47
CA ASN A 109 6.28 15.05 8.41
C ASN A 109 5.56 14.34 9.58
N THR A 110 6.33 13.79 10.52
CA THR A 110 5.77 13.10 11.70
C THR A 110 4.82 14.01 12.50
N LYS A 111 5.14 15.30 12.62
CA LYS A 111 4.28 16.26 13.32
C LYS A 111 2.92 16.41 12.65
N TYR A 112 2.87 16.52 11.32
CA TYR A 112 1.59 16.56 10.59
C TYR A 112 0.71 15.35 10.91
N HIS A 113 1.28 14.14 10.89
CA HIS A 113 0.51 12.92 11.17
C HIS A 113 0.04 12.84 12.63
N LEU A 114 0.89 13.21 13.59
CA LEU A 114 0.50 13.25 15.01
C LEU A 114 -0.56 14.33 15.29
N ASP A 115 -0.43 15.50 14.66
CA ASP A 115 -1.43 16.57 14.76
C ASP A 115 -2.77 16.12 14.15
N LEU A 116 -2.75 15.38 13.03
CA LEU A 116 -3.93 14.76 12.43
C LEU A 116 -4.58 13.78 13.42
N CYS A 117 -3.81 12.85 13.98
CA CYS A 117 -4.30 11.87 14.94
C CYS A 117 -4.99 12.55 16.12
N LYS A 118 -4.32 13.53 16.72
CA LYS A 118 -4.84 14.34 17.81
C LYS A 118 -6.11 15.10 17.44
N ASN A 119 -6.16 15.68 16.24
CA ASN A 119 -7.32 16.41 15.78
C ASN A 119 -8.54 15.48 15.59
N VAL A 120 -8.34 14.28 15.04
CA VAL A 120 -9.44 13.34 14.73
C VAL A 120 -9.91 12.56 15.96
N PHE A 121 -8.98 12.11 16.81
CA PHE A 121 -9.28 11.17 17.91
C PHE A 121 -9.15 11.76 19.31
N GLY A 122 -8.62 12.99 19.45
CA GLY A 122 -8.51 13.70 20.72
C GLY A 122 -7.11 13.70 21.33
N GLU A 123 -6.98 14.39 22.46
CA GLU A 123 -5.71 14.49 23.22
C GLU A 123 -5.26 13.14 23.77
N GLY A 124 -3.95 12.92 23.83
CA GLY A 124 -3.35 11.70 24.39
C GLY A 124 -3.32 10.51 23.43
N ILE A 125 -3.92 10.61 22.24
CA ILE A 125 -3.77 9.60 21.19
C ILE A 125 -2.32 9.61 20.70
N TYR A 126 -1.70 8.43 20.71
CA TYR A 126 -0.33 8.24 20.23
C TYR A 126 -0.15 6.79 19.80
N PRO A 127 0.59 6.51 18.71
CA PRO A 127 0.77 5.14 18.26
C PRO A 127 1.83 4.41 19.10
N GLU A 128 1.42 3.33 19.77
CA GLU A 128 2.25 2.49 20.62
C GLU A 128 2.99 1.42 19.80
N VAL A 129 3.85 1.88 18.89
CA VAL A 129 4.54 1.01 17.90
C VAL A 129 5.40 -0.07 18.53
N ASP A 130 6.00 0.19 19.69
CA ASP A 130 6.83 -0.79 20.39
C ASP A 130 5.98 -1.94 20.92
N MET A 131 4.78 -1.66 21.44
CA MET A 131 3.84 -2.69 21.87
C MET A 131 3.34 -3.52 20.68
N THR A 132 3.00 -2.86 19.57
CA THR A 132 2.63 -3.54 18.31
C THR A 132 3.76 -4.47 17.84
N ASN A 133 5.00 -3.98 17.84
CA ASN A 133 6.16 -4.77 17.43
C ASN A 133 6.45 -5.94 18.37
N ILE A 134 6.31 -5.75 19.69
CA ILE A 134 6.46 -6.83 20.68
C ILE A 134 5.38 -7.89 20.47
N TYR A 135 4.13 -7.47 20.27
CA TYR A 135 2.98 -8.36 20.11
C TYR A 135 3.09 -9.22 18.84
N TYR A 136 3.43 -8.61 17.69
CA TYR A 136 3.53 -9.30 16.40
C TYR A 136 4.93 -9.87 16.09
N GLY A 137 5.93 -9.56 16.93
CA GLY A 137 7.31 -10.02 16.78
C GLY A 137 8.21 -9.16 15.89
N GLY A 138 7.70 -8.08 15.31
CA GLY A 138 8.48 -7.15 14.47
C GLY A 138 9.26 -7.87 13.37
N THR A 139 10.59 -7.72 13.34
CA THR A 139 11.47 -8.41 12.39
C THR A 139 11.82 -9.85 12.79
N LYS A 140 11.43 -10.28 13.99
CA LYS A 140 11.66 -11.60 14.58
C LYS A 140 10.33 -12.33 14.80
N ILE A 141 9.54 -12.43 13.74
CA ILE A 141 8.23 -13.09 13.71
C ILE A 141 8.38 -14.53 14.24
N ALA A 142 7.63 -14.88 15.29
CA ALA A 142 7.65 -16.21 15.91
C ALA A 142 6.64 -17.19 15.26
N GLY A 143 6.36 -16.99 13.98
CA GLY A 143 5.41 -17.78 13.19
C GLY A 143 6.08 -18.85 12.33
N SER A 144 5.28 -19.76 11.80
CA SER A 144 5.67 -20.77 10.82
C SER A 144 4.55 -20.97 9.82
N LYS A 145 4.87 -21.55 8.66
CA LYS A 145 3.90 -21.81 7.58
C LYS A 145 3.24 -20.53 7.06
N ILE A 146 4.05 -19.51 6.80
CA ILE A 146 3.61 -18.21 6.26
C ILE A 146 4.39 -17.91 4.99
N VAL A 147 3.69 -17.74 3.86
CA VAL A 147 4.30 -17.23 2.62
C VAL A 147 4.15 -15.72 2.57
N PHE A 148 5.26 -15.00 2.40
CA PHE A 148 5.26 -13.57 2.12
C PHE A 148 5.44 -13.33 0.62
N THR A 149 4.55 -12.55 0.01
CA THR A 149 4.62 -12.15 -1.39
C THR A 149 4.63 -10.64 -1.48
N ASN A 150 5.44 -10.10 -2.40
CA ASN A 150 5.56 -8.66 -2.60
C ASN A 150 5.68 -8.36 -4.10
N GLY A 151 4.99 -7.32 -4.58
CA GLY A 151 5.24 -6.76 -5.92
C GLY A 151 6.48 -5.87 -5.90
N SER A 152 7.27 -5.88 -6.98
CA SER A 152 8.48 -5.05 -7.05
C SER A 152 8.21 -3.55 -7.03
N GLN A 153 7.05 -3.09 -7.52
CA GLN A 153 6.66 -1.68 -7.52
C GLN A 153 5.80 -1.29 -6.30
N ASP A 154 5.43 -2.25 -5.45
CA ASP A 154 4.60 -1.96 -4.28
C ASP A 154 5.40 -1.19 -3.23
N PRO A 155 5.05 0.07 -2.91
CA PRO A 155 5.72 0.82 -1.85
C PRO A 155 5.60 0.13 -0.48
N TRP A 156 4.54 -0.65 -0.24
CA TRP A 156 4.32 -1.36 1.03
C TRP A 156 5.25 -2.55 1.25
N ARG A 157 5.97 -3.01 0.21
CA ARG A 157 6.91 -4.14 0.34
C ARG A 157 7.96 -3.92 1.44
N HIS A 158 8.27 -2.67 1.76
CA HIS A 158 9.23 -2.30 2.79
C HIS A 158 8.74 -2.50 4.22
N ALA A 159 7.42 -2.59 4.42
CA ALA A 159 6.80 -2.99 5.68
C ALA A 159 6.65 -4.52 5.80
N SER A 160 6.99 -5.26 4.74
CA SER A 160 6.88 -6.73 4.67
C SER A 160 8.22 -7.43 4.90
N LYS A 161 8.18 -8.75 5.11
CA LYS A 161 9.38 -9.60 5.09
C LYS A 161 9.81 -9.80 3.64
N GLN A 162 11.06 -9.46 3.33
CA GLN A 162 11.64 -9.61 1.99
C GLN A 162 12.70 -10.72 1.91
N THR A 163 13.34 -11.06 3.03
CA THR A 163 14.33 -12.15 3.10
C THR A 163 13.65 -13.46 3.47
N SER A 164 13.79 -14.47 2.62
CA SER A 164 13.26 -15.83 2.86
C SER A 164 13.92 -16.51 4.07
N SER A 165 13.15 -17.35 4.76
CA SER A 165 13.62 -18.31 5.76
C SER A 165 12.92 -19.66 5.58
N PRO A 166 13.46 -20.79 6.07
CA PRO A 166 12.90 -22.12 5.81
C PRO A 166 11.39 -22.24 6.06
N ASP A 167 10.90 -21.78 7.21
CA ASP A 167 9.48 -21.89 7.59
C ASP A 167 8.61 -20.69 7.15
N MET A 168 9.24 -19.65 6.60
CA MET A 168 8.60 -18.42 6.18
C MET A 168 9.24 -17.91 4.88
N PRO A 169 8.95 -18.56 3.74
CA PRO A 169 9.45 -18.15 2.45
C PRO A 169 8.91 -16.75 2.08
N SER A 170 9.74 -15.99 1.37
CA SER A 170 9.44 -14.64 0.90
C SER A 170 9.80 -14.49 -0.57
N TYR A 171 8.87 -14.02 -1.39
CA TYR A 171 9.02 -13.86 -2.82
C TYR A 171 8.75 -12.42 -3.25
N ILE A 172 9.61 -11.89 -4.13
CA ILE A 172 9.40 -10.61 -4.81
C ILE A 172 9.07 -10.91 -6.28
N ILE A 173 7.89 -10.48 -6.72
CA ILE A 173 7.45 -10.58 -8.11
C ILE A 173 7.97 -9.34 -8.84
N THR A 174 9.00 -9.53 -9.65
CA THR A 174 9.66 -8.43 -10.37
C THR A 174 9.02 -8.21 -11.74
N CYS A 175 8.30 -7.10 -11.90
CA CYS A 175 7.85 -6.60 -13.19
C CYS A 175 7.56 -5.09 -13.16
N HIS A 176 7.34 -4.49 -14.34
CA HIS A 176 7.13 -3.04 -14.52
C HIS A 176 5.87 -2.53 -13.80
N ASN A 177 4.81 -3.34 -13.76
CA ASN A 177 3.51 -2.98 -13.19
C ASN A 177 3.06 -3.91 -12.03
N CYS A 178 4.04 -4.56 -11.38
CA CYS A 178 3.79 -5.46 -10.25
C CYS A 178 3.69 -4.66 -8.94
N GLY A 179 2.49 -4.17 -8.64
CA GLY A 179 2.15 -3.45 -7.41
C GLY A 179 1.55 -4.36 -6.32
N HIS A 180 0.58 -3.83 -5.59
CA HIS A 180 0.03 -4.34 -4.35
C HIS A 180 -0.85 -5.58 -4.53
N GLY A 181 -0.42 -6.70 -3.96
CA GLY A 181 -1.15 -7.98 -4.09
C GLY A 181 -1.14 -8.55 -5.50
N THR A 182 -0.06 -8.33 -6.27
CA THR A 182 0.09 -8.82 -7.65
C THR A 182 -0.08 -10.34 -7.77
N ASP A 183 0.40 -11.09 -6.78
CA ASP A 183 0.26 -12.53 -6.66
C ASP A 183 -1.21 -12.98 -6.75
N MET A 184 -2.12 -12.23 -6.12
CA MET A 184 -3.56 -12.52 -6.14
C MET A 184 -4.25 -11.86 -7.32
N ARG A 185 -3.95 -10.59 -7.62
CA ARG A 185 -4.73 -9.75 -8.54
C ARG A 185 -4.24 -9.75 -9.98
N GLY A 186 -3.01 -10.17 -10.26
CA GLY A 186 -2.38 -9.90 -11.55
C GLY A 186 -2.14 -8.40 -11.75
N CYS A 187 -2.26 -7.89 -12.99
CA CYS A 187 -2.04 -6.48 -13.30
C CYS A 187 -3.12 -5.89 -14.25
N PRO A 188 -3.33 -4.55 -14.24
CA PRO A 188 -3.10 -3.70 -13.08
C PRO A 188 -3.94 -4.18 -11.88
N GLN A 189 -3.57 -3.82 -10.66
CA GLN A 189 -4.27 -4.30 -9.45
C GLN A 189 -5.58 -3.53 -9.16
N SER A 190 -5.78 -2.42 -9.89
CA SER A 190 -7.04 -1.66 -9.96
C SER A 190 -7.29 -1.21 -11.41
N PRO A 191 -8.52 -1.33 -11.95
CA PRO A 191 -9.67 -1.98 -11.33
C PRO A 191 -9.46 -3.48 -11.15
N LEU A 192 -10.14 -4.08 -10.17
CA LEU A 192 -9.98 -5.51 -9.86
C LEU A 192 -10.50 -6.38 -11.03
N SER A 193 -9.64 -7.25 -11.54
CA SER A 193 -10.05 -8.38 -12.36
C SER A 193 -10.41 -9.55 -11.44
N ILE A 194 -11.64 -10.07 -11.56
CA ILE A 194 -12.06 -11.28 -10.85
C ILE A 194 -11.11 -12.42 -11.26
N GLU A 195 -10.66 -13.22 -10.29
CA GLU A 195 -9.60 -14.26 -10.42
C GLU A 195 -8.17 -13.73 -10.68
N GLY A 196 -8.04 -12.45 -11.04
CA GLY A 196 -6.78 -11.78 -11.28
C GLY A 196 -6.09 -12.21 -12.59
N ASN A 197 -5.60 -11.25 -13.37
CA ASN A 197 -5.05 -11.53 -14.69
C ASN A 197 -3.54 -11.25 -14.77
N ALA A 198 -2.74 -12.32 -14.76
CA ALA A 198 -1.28 -12.23 -14.86
C ALA A 198 -0.79 -11.86 -16.27
N GLU A 199 -1.57 -12.12 -17.32
CA GLU A 199 -1.19 -11.85 -18.73
C GLU A 199 -1.04 -10.35 -19.02
N ASN A 200 -1.70 -9.52 -18.22
CA ASN A 200 -1.60 -8.07 -18.29
C ASN A 200 -0.38 -7.52 -17.51
N CYS A 201 0.33 -8.36 -16.76
CA CYS A 201 1.58 -7.96 -16.14
C CYS A 201 2.69 -7.94 -17.19
N SER A 202 3.68 -7.07 -17.02
CA SER A 202 4.81 -7.01 -17.96
C SER A 202 5.72 -8.25 -17.89
N ALA A 203 5.52 -9.13 -16.91
CA ALA A 203 6.18 -10.43 -16.79
C ALA A 203 5.22 -11.47 -16.19
N PRO A 204 4.28 -12.02 -16.97
CA PRO A 204 3.28 -12.98 -16.47
C PRO A 204 3.91 -14.21 -15.80
N ASP A 205 5.01 -14.72 -16.36
CA ASP A 205 5.75 -15.86 -15.82
C ASP A 205 6.26 -15.62 -14.39
N ALA A 206 6.64 -14.38 -14.06
CA ALA A 206 7.09 -14.04 -12.70
C ALA A 206 5.95 -14.19 -11.69
N VAL A 207 4.74 -13.78 -12.07
CA VAL A 207 3.52 -13.92 -11.24
C VAL A 207 3.16 -15.39 -11.10
N ASN A 208 3.08 -16.12 -12.22
CA ASN A 208 2.69 -17.52 -12.26
C ASN A 208 3.67 -18.41 -11.47
N LYS A 209 4.97 -18.12 -11.54
CA LYS A 209 5.98 -18.81 -10.73
C LYS A 209 5.74 -18.64 -9.23
N VAL A 210 5.39 -17.44 -8.76
CA VAL A 210 5.11 -17.21 -7.33
C VAL A 210 3.78 -17.86 -6.91
N ARG A 211 2.73 -17.77 -7.75
CA ARG A 211 1.47 -18.51 -7.54
C ARG A 211 1.70 -20.01 -7.38
N GLN A 212 2.53 -20.59 -8.25
CA GLN A 212 2.91 -22.01 -8.15
C GLN A 212 3.63 -22.30 -6.83
N LYS A 213 4.57 -21.45 -6.39
CA LYS A 213 5.24 -21.62 -5.10
C LYS A 213 4.28 -21.54 -3.91
N MET A 214 3.29 -20.65 -3.95
CA MET A 214 2.25 -20.59 -2.92
C MET A 214 1.46 -21.90 -2.86
N ILE A 215 1.05 -22.44 -4.01
CA ILE A 215 0.33 -23.72 -4.10
C ILE A 215 1.19 -24.86 -3.54
N GLU A 216 2.47 -24.95 -3.93
CA GLU A 216 3.40 -25.98 -3.42
C GLU A 216 3.51 -25.96 -1.89
N HIS A 217 3.61 -24.77 -1.28
CA HIS A 217 3.64 -24.63 0.19
C HIS A 217 2.32 -25.02 0.84
N ILE A 218 1.19 -24.58 0.28
CA ILE A 218 -0.15 -24.93 0.78
C ILE A 218 -0.36 -26.45 0.72
N ASP A 219 -0.05 -27.09 -0.40
CA ASP A 219 -0.17 -28.55 -0.58
C ASP A 219 0.71 -29.32 0.41
N LEU A 220 1.97 -28.88 0.60
CA LEU A 220 2.88 -29.44 1.60
C LEU A 220 2.26 -29.36 2.99
N TRP A 221 1.83 -28.18 3.43
CA TRP A 221 1.29 -27.99 4.78
C TRP A 221 -0.01 -28.74 5.02
N LEU A 222 -0.87 -28.83 4.01
CA LEU A 222 -2.09 -29.66 4.07
C LEU A 222 -1.74 -31.15 4.18
N SER A 223 -0.68 -31.63 3.52
CA SER A 223 -0.24 -33.02 3.61
C SER A 223 0.29 -33.39 5.00
N GLU A 224 1.03 -32.48 5.64
CA GLU A 224 1.57 -32.65 6.99
C GLU A 224 0.44 -32.76 8.02
N CYS A 225 -0.61 -31.93 7.89
CA CYS A 225 -1.78 -31.98 8.76
C CYS A 225 -2.54 -33.32 8.66
N LYS A 226 -2.61 -33.92 7.47
CA LYS A 226 -3.25 -35.22 7.26
C LYS A 226 -2.41 -36.38 7.82
N GLY A 227 -1.08 -36.25 7.78
CA GLY A 227 -0.14 -37.26 8.29
C GLY A 227 -0.15 -37.40 9.82
N THR A 228 -0.37 -36.30 10.55
CA THR A 228 -0.39 -36.30 12.02
C THR A 228 -1.68 -36.85 12.64
N GLY A 229 -2.74 -37.06 11.84
CA GLY A 229 -4.04 -37.52 12.31
C GLY A 229 -4.28 -39.04 12.33
N ARG A 230 -3.25 -39.87 12.08
CA ARG A 230 -3.38 -41.35 12.01
C ARG A 230 -2.53 -42.13 13.03
N SER A 231 -2.01 -41.46 14.04
CA SER A 231 -1.34 -42.12 15.17
C SER A 231 -2.19 -42.00 16.43
N SER A 232 -3.25 -42.80 16.48
CA SER A 232 -4.06 -43.08 17.67
C SER A 232 -4.48 -44.53 17.65
#